data_AF-A0A6I0DVM0-F1
#
_entry.id   AF-A0A6I0DVM0-F1
#
_cell.length_a   1.000
_cell.length_b   1.000
_cell.length_c   1.000
_cell.angle_alpha   90.00
_cell.angle_beta   90.00
_cell.angle_gamma   90.00
#
_symmetry.space_group_name_H-M   'P 1'
#
loop_
_entity.id
_entity.type
_entity.pdbx_description
1 polymer ?
#
loop_
_entity_poly.entity_id
_entity_poly.type
_entity_poly.pdbx_seq_one_letter_code
_entity_poly.pdbx_strand_id
1 'polypeptide(L)'
;MDKSGKDTQSFKDEKHLAFIRSLPSVVSGVWPTEACHIRTGSAEHNKKKTGKGQKPSDAWVLPLTPEEHREQHSGSEIAFWNRHGINPFDLASKLYAVSGDDEAALVIIRNVRMRR
;
A
#
# COMPACT_ATOMS: atom_id res chain seq x y z
N MET A 1 12.23 6.44 7.46
CA MET A 1 11.33 6.87 8.54
C MET A 1 10.36 5.74 8.86
N ASP A 2 10.68 4.93 9.85
CA ASP A 2 9.71 4.04 10.48
C ASP A 2 8.79 4.86 11.37
N LYS A 3 7.64 5.29 10.84
CA LYS A 3 6.59 5.92 11.65
C LYS A 3 5.83 4.91 12.53
N SER A 4 6.42 3.74 12.77
CA SER A 4 5.94 2.79 13.78
C SER A 4 6.71 3.07 15.08
N GLY A 5 6.33 4.14 15.77
CA GLY A 5 6.75 4.38 17.14
C GLY A 5 6.36 3.20 18.04
N LYS A 6 7.04 3.03 19.17
CA LYS A 6 6.93 1.91 20.15
C LYS A 6 5.53 1.65 20.74
N ASP A 7 4.52 2.39 20.31
CA ASP A 7 3.11 2.23 20.67
C ASP A 7 2.30 2.09 19.37
N THR A 8 2.27 0.88 18.78
CA THR A 8 1.55 0.63 17.52
C THR A 8 0.05 0.51 17.79
N GLN A 9 -0.59 1.63 18.12
CA GLN A 9 -2.05 1.75 18.06
C GLN A 9 -2.45 1.92 16.60
N SER A 10 -3.32 1.03 16.12
CA SER A 10 -3.86 1.04 14.76
C SER A 10 -4.50 2.40 14.45
N PHE A 11 -3.80 3.28 13.74
CA PHE A 11 -4.34 4.58 13.34
C PHE A 11 -5.27 4.37 12.16
N LYS A 12 -6.56 4.66 12.37
CA LYS A 12 -7.60 4.56 11.35
C LYS A 12 -7.77 5.93 10.68
N ASP A 13 -7.38 6.05 9.40
CA ASP A 13 -7.52 7.29 8.63
C ASP A 13 -8.48 7.07 7.46
N GLU A 14 -9.77 7.35 7.72
CA GLU A 14 -10.82 7.15 6.72
C GLU A 14 -10.70 8.08 5.52
N LYS A 15 -10.07 9.24 5.68
CA LYS A 15 -9.78 10.17 4.57
C LYS A 15 -8.73 9.58 3.65
N HIS A 16 -7.66 9.02 4.21
CA HIS A 16 -6.64 8.32 3.44
C HIS A 16 -7.21 7.08 2.73
N LEU A 17 -8.05 6.29 3.40
CA LEU A 17 -8.70 5.14 2.76
C LEU A 17 -9.61 5.56 1.60
N ALA A 18 -10.37 6.64 1.75
CA ALA A 18 -11.20 7.19 0.68
C ALA A 18 -10.34 7.71 -0.48
N PHE A 19 -9.25 8.41 -0.18
CA PHE A 19 -8.26 8.89 -1.15
C PHE A 19 -7.66 7.72 -1.93
N ILE A 20 -7.26 6.65 -1.27
CA ILE A 20 -6.68 5.48 -1.93
C ILE A 20 -7.69 4.82 -2.87
N ARG A 21 -8.96 4.70 -2.47
CA ARG A 21 -10.03 4.18 -3.33
C ARG A 21 -10.37 5.06 -4.53
N SER A 22 -10.00 6.35 -4.51
CA SER A 22 -10.17 7.23 -5.67
C SER A 22 -9.01 7.13 -6.68
N LEU A 23 -7.91 6.49 -6.30
CA LEU A 23 -6.73 6.32 -7.14
C LEU A 23 -6.79 5.07 -8.03
N PRO A 24 -6.13 5.08 -9.20
CA PRO A 24 -6.01 3.90 -10.05
C PRO A 24 -5.10 2.85 -9.42
N SER A 25 -5.22 1.60 -9.88
CA SER A 25 -4.38 0.53 -9.35
C SER A 25 -2.90 0.81 -9.58
N VAL A 26 -2.05 0.57 -8.58
CA VAL A 26 -0.60 0.69 -8.73
C VAL A 26 -0.01 -0.34 -9.70
N VAL A 27 -0.72 -1.43 -9.95
CA VAL A 27 -0.30 -2.52 -10.84
C VAL A 27 -0.83 -2.28 -12.26
N SER A 28 -2.15 -2.31 -12.43
CA SER A 28 -2.82 -2.20 -13.74
C SER A 28 -3.14 -0.77 -14.15
N GLY A 29 -3.23 0.18 -13.22
CA GLY A 29 -3.67 1.55 -13.51
C GLY A 29 -5.18 1.68 -13.78
N VAL A 30 -5.96 0.66 -13.44
CA VAL A 30 -7.40 0.57 -13.72
C VAL A 30 -8.21 0.95 -12.48
N TRP A 31 -9.43 1.45 -12.71
CA TRP A 31 -10.48 1.66 -11.70
C TRP A 31 -11.63 0.67 -11.93
N PRO A 32 -12.45 0.32 -10.91
CA PRO A 32 -12.37 0.75 -9.52
C PRO A 32 -11.28 0.01 -8.73
N THR A 33 -10.78 0.65 -7.68
CA THR A 33 -9.79 0.07 -6.77
C THR A 33 -10.33 -0.05 -5.36
N GLU A 34 -9.74 -0.96 -4.60
CA GLU A 34 -9.94 -1.15 -3.18
C GLU A 34 -8.65 -0.77 -2.43
N ALA A 35 -8.80 -0.28 -1.20
CA ALA A 35 -7.69 -0.04 -0.31
C ALA A 35 -7.19 -1.39 0.22
N CYS A 36 -6.07 -1.87 -0.33
CA CYS A 36 -5.45 -3.12 0.06
C CYS A 36 -4.36 -2.87 1.11
N HIS A 37 -4.54 -3.42 2.32
CA HIS A 37 -3.54 -3.34 3.38
C HIS A 37 -2.39 -4.31 3.16
N ILE A 38 -1.16 -3.82 3.26
CA ILE A 38 0.05 -4.66 3.22
C ILE A 38 0.17 -5.36 4.58
N ARG A 39 -0.13 -6.66 4.64
CA ARG A 39 -0.15 -7.44 5.88
C ARG A 39 1.22 -8.04 6.19
N THR A 40 2.02 -8.31 5.17
CA THR A 40 3.38 -8.81 5.33
C THR A 40 4.25 -7.79 6.09
N GLY A 41 4.99 -8.29 7.08
CA GLY A 41 6.07 -7.55 7.74
C GLY A 41 7.41 -7.87 7.09
N SER A 42 8.22 -6.83 6.86
CA SER A 42 9.54 -6.95 6.24
C SER A 42 10.60 -6.46 7.21
N ALA A 43 11.46 -7.38 7.66
CA ALA A 43 12.61 -7.05 8.51
C ALA A 43 13.57 -6.07 7.82
N GLU A 44 13.68 -6.13 6.48
CA GLU A 44 14.55 -5.28 5.66
C GLU A 44 14.11 -3.80 5.62
N HIS A 45 12.81 -3.54 5.81
CA HIS A 45 12.24 -2.20 5.87
C HIS A 45 11.92 -1.75 7.31
N ASN A 46 12.52 -2.39 8.34
CA ASN A 46 12.19 -2.17 9.75
C ASN A 46 10.70 -2.34 10.11
N LYS A 47 9.89 -2.93 9.22
CA LYS A 47 8.49 -3.27 9.49
C LYS A 47 8.47 -4.59 10.25
N LYS A 48 8.35 -4.51 11.58
CA LYS A 48 8.10 -5.68 12.43
C LYS A 48 6.95 -6.50 11.84
N LYS A 49 7.10 -7.83 11.79
CA LYS A 49 5.97 -8.75 11.56
C LYS A 49 4.87 -8.33 12.51
N THR A 50 3.72 -7.94 11.95
CA THR A 50 2.52 -7.66 12.74
C THR A 50 2.23 -8.89 13.57
N GLY A 51 2.44 -8.80 14.90
CA GLY A 51 2.13 -9.88 15.82
C GLY A 51 0.62 -10.20 15.77
N LYS A 52 0.26 -11.47 16.03
CA LYS A 52 -1.15 -11.91 16.15
C LYS A 52 -1.92 -10.92 17.05
N GLY A 53 -2.74 -10.05 16.45
CA GLY A 53 -3.60 -9.10 17.17
C GLY A 53 -3.41 -7.60 16.88
N GLN A 54 -2.41 -7.18 16.09
CA GLN A 54 -2.26 -5.76 15.69
C GLN A 54 -2.81 -5.51 14.28
N LYS A 55 -3.58 -4.44 14.07
CA LYS A 55 -3.97 -4.02 12.71
C LYS A 55 -2.83 -3.15 12.13
N PRO A 56 -2.40 -3.38 10.89
CA PRO A 56 -1.43 -2.50 10.23
C PRO A 56 -2.02 -1.08 10.16
N SER A 57 -1.19 -0.05 10.38
CA SER A 57 -1.61 1.35 10.24
C SER A 57 -2.16 1.59 8.83
N ASP A 58 -3.19 2.43 8.70
CA ASP A 58 -3.77 2.78 7.40
C ASP A 58 -2.77 3.47 6.47
N ALA A 59 -1.60 3.90 6.96
CA ALA A 59 -0.49 4.36 6.12
C ALA A 59 0.13 3.26 5.22
N TRP A 60 -0.19 1.98 5.47
CA TRP A 60 0.32 0.83 4.71
C TRP A 60 -0.76 0.22 3.81
N VAL A 61 -1.43 1.06 3.03
CA VAL A 61 -2.42 0.65 2.04
C VAL A 61 -1.99 1.06 0.63
N LEU A 62 -2.42 0.29 -0.36
CA LEU A 62 -2.22 0.58 -1.78
C LEU A 62 -3.53 0.38 -2.55
N PRO A 63 -3.77 1.18 -3.61
CA PRO A 63 -4.92 0.96 -4.47
C PRO A 63 -4.65 -0.24 -5.39
N LEU A 64 -5.49 -1.26 -5.30
CA LEU A 64 -5.46 -2.44 -6.16
C LEU A 64 -6.88 -2.72 -6.68
N THR A 65 -7.00 -3.32 -7.86
CA THR A 65 -8.31 -3.80 -8.31
C THR A 65 -8.77 -4.98 -7.43
N PRO A 66 -10.08 -5.30 -7.38
CA PRO A 66 -10.58 -6.44 -6.63
C PRO A 66 -9.94 -7.77 -7.03
N GLU A 67 -9.56 -7.91 -8.31
CA GLU A 67 -8.88 -9.09 -8.83
C GLU A 67 -7.44 -9.17 -8.33
N GLU A 68 -6.66 -8.09 -8.46
CA GLU A 68 -5.29 -8.01 -7.96
C GLU A 68 -5.22 -8.16 -6.43
N HIS A 69 -6.20 -7.61 -5.73
CA HIS A 69 -6.35 -7.76 -4.29
C HIS A 69 -6.59 -9.22 -3.90
N ARG A 70 -7.42 -9.96 -4.66
CA ARG A 70 -7.59 -11.40 -4.46
C ARG A 70 -6.32 -12.18 -4.79
N GLU A 71 -5.59 -11.82 -5.83
CA GLU A 71 -4.31 -12.45 -6.16
C GLU A 71 -3.26 -12.24 -5.06
N GLN A 72 -3.17 -11.02 -4.54
CA GLN A 72 -2.29 -10.67 -3.43
C GLN A 72 -2.65 -11.46 -2.15
N HIS A 73 -3.94 -11.73 -1.91
CA HIS A 73 -4.40 -12.59 -0.82
C HIS A 73 -4.26 -14.10 -1.08
N SER A 74 -4.35 -14.54 -2.34
CA SER A 74 -4.32 -15.96 -2.69
C SER A 74 -2.90 -16.56 -2.69
N GLY A 75 -1.86 -15.70 -2.69
CA GLY A 75 -0.48 -16.13 -2.75
C GLY A 75 0.41 -15.51 -1.68
N SER A 76 1.71 -15.45 -1.96
CA SER A 76 2.65 -14.65 -1.17
C SER A 76 2.59 -13.21 -1.64
N GLU A 77 2.18 -12.28 -0.77
CA GLU A 77 2.11 -10.84 -1.08
C GLU A 77 3.44 -10.35 -1.67
N ILE A 78 4.57 -10.73 -1.06
CA ILE A 78 5.91 -10.35 -1.54
C ILE A 78 6.20 -10.93 -2.92
N ALA A 79 5.75 -12.15 -3.22
CA ALA A 79 5.91 -12.72 -4.55
C ALA A 79 5.01 -12.02 -5.58
N PHE A 80 3.80 -11.58 -5.20
CA PHE A 80 2.96 -10.73 -6.03
C PHE A 80 3.69 -9.42 -6.35
N TRP A 81 4.12 -8.68 -5.33
CA TRP A 81 4.81 -7.41 -5.51
C TRP A 81 6.13 -7.53 -6.30
N ASN A 82 6.93 -8.57 -6.05
CA ASN A 82 8.15 -8.85 -6.82
C ASN A 82 7.87 -9.23 -8.27
N ARG A 83 6.82 -10.01 -8.55
CA ARG A 83 6.36 -10.25 -9.93
C ARG A 83 5.96 -8.96 -10.62
N HIS A 84 5.49 -8.00 -9.82
CA HIS A 84 5.20 -6.66 -10.27
C HIS A 84 6.39 -5.70 -10.24
N GLY A 85 7.59 -6.09 -9.77
CA GLY A 85 8.72 -5.17 -9.64
C GLY A 85 8.42 -3.94 -8.78
N ILE A 86 7.36 -3.99 -7.95
CA ILE A 86 6.89 -2.87 -7.14
C ILE A 86 7.35 -3.13 -5.71
N ASN A 87 7.98 -2.14 -5.09
CA ASN A 87 8.21 -2.18 -3.65
C ASN A 87 6.97 -1.58 -2.94
N PRO A 88 6.15 -2.40 -2.27
CA PRO A 88 4.89 -1.93 -1.71
C PRO A 88 5.09 -0.99 -0.52
N PHE A 89 6.20 -1.12 0.21
CA PHE A 89 6.49 -0.29 1.39
C PHE A 89 6.88 1.13 0.99
N ASP A 90 7.80 1.25 0.02
CA ASP A 90 8.20 2.55 -0.52
C ASP A 90 7.01 3.28 -1.15
N LEU A 91 6.19 2.54 -1.92
CA LEU A 91 5.02 3.11 -2.57
C LEU A 91 3.95 3.57 -1.58
N ALA A 92 3.64 2.76 -0.57
CA ALA A 92 2.68 3.12 0.46
C ALA A 92 3.15 4.37 1.23
N SER A 93 4.45 4.45 1.57
CA SER A 93 5.00 5.64 2.22
C SER A 93 4.89 6.89 1.35
N LYS A 94 5.11 6.77 0.03
CA LYS A 94 4.99 7.89 -0.91
C LYS A 94 3.54 8.35 -1.07
N LEU A 95 2.61 7.41 -1.28
CA LEU A 95 1.19 7.71 -1.39
C LEU A 95 0.64 8.31 -0.10
N TYR A 96 1.09 7.82 1.06
CA TYR A 96 0.71 8.41 2.33
C TYR A 96 1.24 9.84 2.50
N ALA A 97 2.47 10.13 2.04
CA ALA A 97 3.05 11.48 2.11
C ALA A 97 2.30 12.51 1.25
N VAL A 98 1.64 12.07 0.18
CA VAL A 98 0.81 12.91 -0.70
C VAL A 98 -0.68 12.72 -0.46
N SER A 99 -1.07 12.19 0.70
CA SER A 99 -2.49 11.97 1.02
C SER A 99 -3.27 13.28 0.97
N GLY A 100 -4.27 13.34 0.09
CA GLY A 100 -5.04 14.55 -0.16
C GLY A 100 -4.58 15.37 -1.37
N ASP A 101 -3.53 14.93 -2.07
CA ASP A 101 -3.07 15.48 -3.35
C ASP A 101 -3.14 14.39 -4.43
N ASP A 102 -4.27 14.36 -5.14
CA ASP A 102 -4.58 13.34 -6.17
C ASP A 102 -3.62 13.40 -7.36
N GLU A 103 -3.30 14.60 -7.85
CA GLU A 103 -2.33 14.80 -8.92
C GLU A 103 -0.95 14.22 -8.57
N ALA A 104 -0.41 14.53 -7.39
CA ALA A 104 0.89 13.98 -6.96
C ALA A 104 0.84 12.45 -6.83
N ALA A 105 -0.25 11.89 -6.32
CA ALA A 105 -0.44 10.45 -6.23
C ALA A 105 -0.50 9.77 -7.62
N LEU A 106 -1.22 10.37 -8.57
CA LEU A 106 -1.28 9.88 -9.95
C LEU A 106 0.10 9.89 -10.61
N VAL A 107 0.89 10.95 -10.40
CA VAL A 107 2.27 11.03 -10.88
C VAL A 107 3.14 9.93 -10.28
N ILE A 108 3.02 9.66 -8.97
CA ILE A 108 3.75 8.58 -8.31
C ILE A 108 3.37 7.22 -8.92
N ILE A 109 2.08 6.93 -9.06
CA ILE A 109 1.57 5.68 -9.64
C ILE A 109 2.09 5.50 -11.07
N ARG A 110 1.99 6.56 -11.89
CA ARG A 110 2.49 6.55 -13.26
C ARG A 110 3.99 6.31 -13.32
N ASN A 111 4.77 6.97 -12.45
CA ASN A 111 6.22 6.80 -12.40
C ASN A 111 6.64 5.39 -12.00
N VAL A 112 5.94 4.77 -11.05
CA VAL A 112 6.19 3.38 -10.67
C VAL A 112 5.89 2.44 -11.83
N ARG A 113 4.78 2.66 -12.54
CA ARG A 113 4.41 1.84 -13.69
C ARG A 113 5.35 2.01 -14.89
N MET A 114 5.90 3.22 -15.10
CA MET A 114 6.87 3.51 -16.17
C MET A 114 8.28 2.94 -15.90
N ARG A 115 8.61 2.68 -14.63
CA ARG A 115 9.92 2.17 -14.21
C ARG A 115 9.99 0.64 -14.13
N ARG A 116 8.90 -0.03 -14.53
CA ARG A 116 8.72 -1.47 -14.43
C ARG A 116 9.16 -2.20 -15.69
#